data_AF-A0A931Y9A2-F1
#
_entry.id   AF-A0A931Y9A2-F1
#
_cell.length_a   1.000
_cell.length_b   1.000
_cell.length_c   1.000
_cell.angle_alpha   90.00
_cell.angle_beta   90.00
_cell.angle_gamma   90.00
#
_symmetry.space_group_name_H-M   'P 1'
#
loop_
_entity.id
_entity.type
_entity.pdbx_description
1 polymer ?
#
loop_
_entity_poly.entity_id
_entity_poly.type
_entity_poly.pdbx_seq_one_letter_code
_entity_poly.pdbx_strand_id
1 'polypeptide(L)'
;MENNKQNIKMILYPILYWVIFIVIPFIITQIVKIDSWIYNFAGLIFIYILFIAPLLFIVPYKLLNFTTKAQRIIFWVIGLVLPYIIIYIYAYYQLIHMYDNFKAIG
;
A
#
# COMPACT_ATOMS: atom_id res chain seq x y z
N MET A 1 4.40 27.27 16.64
CA MET A 1 4.30 26.94 15.19
C MET A 1 4.97 25.61 14.82
N GLU A 2 6.04 25.17 15.50
CA GLU A 2 6.74 23.91 15.16
C GLU A 2 5.89 22.64 15.36
N ASN A 3 5.10 22.54 16.45
CA ASN A 3 4.23 21.38 16.68
C ASN A 3 3.24 21.14 15.54
N ASN A 4 2.70 22.21 14.94
CA ASN A 4 1.73 22.06 13.85
C ASN A 4 2.41 21.57 12.55
N LYS A 5 3.62 22.06 12.26
CA LYS A 5 4.42 21.57 11.13
C LYS A 5 4.78 20.09 11.28
N GLN A 6 5.09 19.64 12.51
CA GLN A 6 5.42 18.24 12.77
C GLN A 6 4.21 17.32 12.59
N ASN A 7 3.03 17.73 13.09
CA ASN A 7 1.79 16.98 12.91
C ASN A 7 1.41 16.83 11.44
N ILE A 8 1.61 17.88 10.63
CA ILE A 8 1.38 17.82 9.18
C ILE A 8 2.32 16.80 8.52
N LYS A 9 3.63 16.83 8.83
CA LYS A 9 4.59 15.88 8.26
C LYS A 9 4.27 14.43 8.63
N MET A 10 3.78 14.20 9.85
CA MET A 10 3.37 12.87 10.32
C MET A 10 2.24 12.25 9.50
N ILE A 11 1.40 13.05 8.85
CA ILE A 11 0.31 12.56 8.00
C ILE A 11 0.75 12.55 6.53
N LEU A 12 1.48 13.59 6.12
CA LEU A 12 1.89 13.76 4.73
C LEU A 12 2.87 12.68 4.26
N TYR A 13 3.89 12.33 5.07
CA TYR A 13 4.89 11.34 4.65
C TYR A 13 4.33 9.93 4.47
N PRO A 14 3.43 9.41 5.34
CA PRO A 14 2.68 8.18 5.11
C PRO A 14 1.90 8.20 3.80
N ILE A 15 1.18 9.29 3.54
CA ILE A 15 0.38 9.42 2.32
C ILE A 15 1.27 9.43 1.07
N LEU A 16 2.38 10.17 1.08
CA LEU A 16 3.33 10.17 -0.03
C LEU A 16 3.92 8.78 -0.26
N TYR A 17 4.27 8.07 0.82
CA TYR A 17 4.72 6.68 0.75
C TYR A 17 3.66 5.78 0.11
N TRP A 18 2.39 5.89 0.50
CA TRP A 18 1.30 5.14 -0.13
C TRP A 18 1.20 5.43 -1.62
N VAL A 19 1.20 6.71 -2.00
CA VAL A 19 1.03 7.12 -3.40
C VAL A 19 2.14 6.53 -4.26
N ILE A 20 3.39 6.70 -3.84
CA ILE A 20 4.56 6.33 -4.64
C ILE A 20 4.74 4.82 -4.72
N PHE A 21 4.60 4.11 -3.59
CA PHE A 21 5.01 2.71 -3.51
C PHE A 21 3.85 1.71 -3.57
N ILE A 22 2.61 2.17 -3.43
CA ILE A 22 1.42 1.32 -3.43
C ILE A 22 0.47 1.72 -4.54
N VAL A 23 -0.06 2.94 -4.52
CA VAL A 23 -1.15 3.37 -5.41
C VAL A 23 -0.71 3.45 -6.86
N ILE A 24 0.42 4.11 -7.16
CA ILE A 24 0.93 4.21 -8.53
C ILE A 24 1.23 2.82 -9.12
N PRO A 25 2.02 1.95 -8.47
CA PRO A 25 2.25 0.59 -8.97
C PRO A 25 0.95 -0.18 -9.15
N PHE A 26 0.01 -0.05 -8.20
CA PHE A 26 -1.29 -0.71 -8.29
C PHE A 26 -2.09 -0.24 -9.52
N ILE A 27 -2.18 1.06 -9.78
CA ILE A 27 -2.86 1.59 -10.98
C ILE A 27 -2.20 1.07 -12.26
N ILE A 28 -0.86 1.01 -12.31
CA ILE A 28 -0.12 0.44 -13.44
C ILE A 28 -0.56 -1.02 -13.66
N THR A 29 -0.74 -1.83 -12.62
CA THR A 29 -1.23 -3.22 -12.80
C THR A 29 -2.62 -3.31 -13.45
N GLN A 30 -3.46 -2.30 -13.27
CA GLN A 30 -4.82 -2.30 -13.81
C GLN A 30 -4.88 -1.82 -15.26
N ILE A 31 -4.06 -0.82 -15.63
CA ILE A 31 -4.06 -0.24 -16.98
C ILE A 31 -3.43 -1.21 -17.98
N VAL A 32 -2.37 -1.92 -17.58
CA VAL A 32 -1.52 -2.63 -18.55
C VAL A 32 -2.07 -4.04 -18.88
N LYS A 33 -3.35 -4.35 -18.63
CA LYS A 33 -3.98 -5.67 -18.87
C LYS A 33 -4.17 -6.06 -20.36
N ILE A 34 -3.29 -5.60 -21.27
CA ILE A 34 -3.48 -5.67 -22.72
C ILE A 34 -2.87 -6.93 -23.35
N ASP A 35 -1.97 -7.66 -22.66
CA ASP A 35 -1.33 -8.86 -23.23
C ASP A 35 -0.94 -9.94 -22.21
N SER A 36 -0.79 -11.19 -22.67
CA SER A 36 -0.47 -12.36 -21.85
C SER A 36 0.88 -12.24 -21.10
N TRP A 37 1.89 -11.62 -21.71
CA TRP A 37 3.19 -11.34 -21.07
C TRP A 37 3.05 -10.36 -19.89
N ILE A 38 1.98 -9.56 -19.90
CA ILE A 38 1.74 -8.49 -18.95
C ILE A 38 1.02 -8.99 -17.68
N TYR A 39 0.32 -10.12 -17.74
CA TYR A 39 -0.20 -10.77 -16.53
C TYR A 39 0.91 -11.16 -15.55
N ASN A 40 2.05 -11.63 -16.08
CA ASN A 40 3.24 -11.92 -15.27
C ASN A 40 3.81 -10.63 -14.65
N PHE A 41 3.81 -9.53 -15.40
CA PHE A 41 4.29 -8.23 -14.93
C PHE A 41 3.39 -7.64 -13.83
N ALA A 42 2.07 -7.72 -13.98
CA ALA A 42 1.12 -7.31 -12.95
C ALA A 42 1.26 -8.14 -11.66
N GLY A 43 1.49 -9.45 -11.78
CA GLY A 43 1.79 -10.33 -10.65
C GLY A 43 3.08 -9.93 -9.93
N LEU A 44 4.15 -9.60 -10.66
CA LEU A 44 5.41 -9.12 -10.08
C LEU A 44 5.25 -7.79 -9.33
N ILE A 45 4.45 -6.86 -9.88
CA ILE A 45 4.14 -5.59 -9.18
C ILE A 45 3.35 -5.87 -7.90
N PHE A 46 2.40 -6.80 -7.92
CA PHE A 46 1.65 -7.16 -6.72
C PHE A 46 2.54 -7.77 -5.63
N ILE A 47 3.47 -8.65 -6.01
CA ILE A 47 4.52 -9.18 -5.13
C ILE A 47 5.37 -8.04 -4.56
N TYR A 48 5.77 -7.09 -5.40
CA TYR A 48 6.51 -5.90 -4.95
C TYR A 48 5.73 -5.12 -3.88
N ILE A 49 4.44 -4.86 -4.09
CA ILE A 49 3.60 -4.13 -3.12
C ILE A 49 3.50 -4.91 -1.79
N LEU A 50 3.39 -6.24 -1.83
CA LEU A 50 3.24 -7.06 -0.63
C LEU A 50 4.53 -7.22 0.17
N PHE A 51 5.68 -7.40 -0.49
CA PHE A 51 6.92 -7.81 0.17
C PHE A 51 8.01 -6.74 0.20
N ILE A 52 8.09 -5.89 -0.82
CA ILE A 52 9.16 -4.89 -0.94
C ILE A 52 8.69 -3.52 -0.43
N ALA A 53 7.50 -3.06 -0.83
CA ALA A 53 6.97 -1.77 -0.38
C ALA A 53 6.92 -1.62 1.16
N PRO A 54 6.56 -2.62 2.00
CA PRO A 54 6.52 -2.42 3.44
C PRO A 54 7.90 -2.08 4.02
N LEU A 55 8.97 -2.58 3.40
CA LEU A 55 10.34 -2.27 3.82
C LEU A 55 10.71 -0.81 3.51
N LEU A 56 10.17 -0.25 2.43
CA LEU A 56 10.39 1.15 2.04
C LEU A 56 9.74 2.15 2.99
N PHE A 57 8.82 1.70 3.86
CA PHE A 57 8.27 2.51 4.94
C PHE A 57 9.34 3.02 5.93
N ILE A 58 10.52 2.38 5.98
CA ILE A 58 11.63 2.87 6.79
C ILE A 58 12.11 4.26 6.38
N VAL A 59 11.92 4.65 5.11
CA VAL A 59 12.31 5.95 4.59
C VAL A 59 11.52 7.08 5.27
N PRO A 60 10.18 7.15 5.15
CA PRO A 60 9.41 8.19 5.82
C PRO A 60 9.51 8.10 7.36
N TYR A 61 9.72 6.90 7.92
CA TYR A 61 9.93 6.72 9.37
C TYR A 61 11.20 7.42 9.87
N LYS A 62 12.32 7.31 9.14
CA LYS A 62 13.60 7.94 9.52
C LYS A 62 13.62 9.45 9.32
N LEU A 63 12.74 10.00 8.47
CA LEU A 63 12.66 11.44 8.20
C LEU A 63 11.95 12.24 9.31
N LEU A 64 11.40 11.56 10.33
CA LEU A 64 10.62 12.19 11.39
C LEU A 64 11.25 12.01 12.77
N ASN A 65 11.35 13.11 13.49
CA ASN A 65 11.67 13.11 14.92
C ASN A 65 10.39 12.92 15.73
N PHE A 66 10.14 11.70 16.19
CA PHE A 66 8.99 11.39 17.04
C PHE A 66 9.26 11.78 18.49
N THR A 67 8.44 12.67 19.04
CA THR A 67 8.57 13.15 20.42
C THR A 67 7.87 12.24 21.43
N THR A 68 6.86 11.48 21.01
CA THR A 68 6.13 10.55 21.89
C THR A 68 5.99 9.16 21.29
N LYS A 69 5.81 8.15 22.16
CA LYS A 69 5.49 6.77 21.73
C LYS A 69 4.18 6.71 20.93
N ALA A 70 3.18 7.50 21.34
CA ALA A 70 1.89 7.56 20.65
C ALA A 70 2.03 8.02 19.20
N GLN A 71 2.85 9.05 18.92
CA GLN A 71 3.12 9.49 17.54
C GLN A 71 3.74 8.39 16.69
N ARG A 72 4.67 7.60 17.25
CA ARG A 72 5.27 6.46 16.54
C ARG A 72 4.21 5.43 16.18
N ILE A 73 3.37 5.05 17.13
CA ILE A 73 2.31 4.06 16.92
C ILE A 73 1.33 4.55 15.84
N ILE A 74 0.84 5.79 15.96
CA ILE A 74 -0.08 6.39 14.98
C ILE A 74 0.56 6.40 13.59
N PHE A 75 1.84 6.76 13.51
CA PHE A 75 2.58 6.78 12.25
C PHE A 75 2.72 5.40 11.63
N TRP A 76 3.00 4.36 12.42
CA TRP A 76 3.03 2.96 11.96
C TRP A 76 1.66 2.48 11.50
N VAL A 77 0.60 2.80 12.24
CA VAL A 77 -0.76 2.40 11.91
C VAL A 77 -1.20 3.04 10.59
N ILE A 78 -1.05 4.35 10.45
CA ILE A 78 -1.41 5.07 9.24
C ILE A 78 -0.46 4.70 8.10
N GLY A 79 0.84 4.60 8.35
CA GLY A 79 1.82 4.41 7.30
C GLY A 79 1.92 3.00 6.76
N LEU A 80 1.81 1.99 7.62
CA LEU A 80 2.10 0.61 7.27
C LEU A 80 0.96 -0.35 7.57
N VAL A 81 0.15 -0.18 8.60
CA VAL A 81 -0.93 -1.15 8.87
C VAL A 81 -2.13 -0.92 7.95
N LEU A 82 -2.62 0.33 7.94
CA LEU A 82 -3.83 0.71 7.23
C LEU A 82 -3.82 0.46 5.71
N PRO A 83 -2.75 0.76 4.93
CA PRO A 83 -2.80 0.52 3.49
C PRO A 83 -2.81 -0.98 3.16
N TYR A 84 -2.16 -1.81 3.98
CA TYR A 84 -2.13 -3.25 3.77
C TYR A 84 -3.47 -3.89 4.12
N ILE A 85 -4.15 -3.41 5.16
CA ILE A 85 -5.55 -3.82 5.42
C ILE A 85 -6.41 -3.58 4.18
N ILE A 86 -6.28 -2.41 3.54
CA ILE A 86 -7.03 -2.08 2.31
C ILE A 86 -6.67 -3.04 1.16
N ILE A 87 -5.37 -3.30 0.95
CA ILE A 87 -4.91 -4.25 -0.08
C ILE A 87 -5.45 -5.67 0.18
N TYR A 88 -5.39 -6.15 1.43
CA TYR A 88 -5.89 -7.47 1.81
C TYR A 88 -7.39 -7.60 1.59
N ILE A 89 -8.17 -6.60 2.00
CA ILE A 89 -9.61 -6.55 1.76
C ILE A 89 -9.88 -6.61 0.25
N TYR A 90 -9.18 -5.81 -0.54
CA TYR A 90 -9.33 -5.81 -2.00
C TYR A 90 -9.00 -7.18 -2.63
N ALA A 91 -7.86 -7.77 -2.25
CA ALA A 91 -7.44 -9.08 -2.75
C ALA A 91 -8.44 -10.18 -2.39
N TYR A 92 -8.97 -10.14 -1.16
CA TYR A 92 -10.01 -11.06 -0.70
C TYR A 92 -11.29 -10.97 -1.54
N TYR A 93 -11.78 -9.74 -1.80
CA TYR A 93 -12.94 -9.54 -2.67
C TYR A 93 -12.73 -10.08 -4.09
N GLN A 94 -11.53 -9.89 -4.65
CA GLN A 94 -11.20 -10.42 -5.98
C GLN A 94 -11.20 -11.96 -6.00
N LEU A 95 -10.64 -12.60 -4.97
CA LEU A 95 -10.63 -14.06 -4.87
C LEU A 95 -12.03 -14.66 -4.76
N ILE A 96 -12.92 -14.04 -3.99
CA ILE A 96 -14.33 -14.48 -3.91
C ILE A 96 -15.01 -14.36 -5.27
N HIS A 97 -14.89 -13.21 -5.94
CA HIS A 97 -15.49 -13.03 -7.26
C HIS A 97 -14.98 -14.04 -8.29
N MET A 98 -13.68 -14.36 -8.25
CA MET A 98 -13.12 -15.42 -9.10
C MET A 98 -13.71 -16.78 -8.76
N TYR A 99 -13.81 -17.14 -7.47
CA TYR A 99 -14.39 -18.41 -7.03
C TYR A 99 -15.86 -18.57 -7.47
N ASP A 100 -16.67 -17.53 -7.31
CA ASP A 100 -18.08 -17.55 -7.72
C ASP A 100 -18.22 -17.70 -9.24
N ASN A 101 -17.36 -17.01 -10.02
CA ASN A 101 -17.32 -17.18 -11.47
C ASN A 101 -16.91 -18.61 -11.87
N PHE A 102 -15.95 -19.22 -11.19
CA PHE A 102 -15.56 -20.61 -11.44
C PHE A 102 -16.70 -21.59 -11.12
N LYS A 103 -17.40 -21.38 -9.99
CA LYS A 103 -18.54 -22.23 -9.58
C LYS A 103 -19.76 -22.07 -10.50
N ALA A 104 -19.92 -20.94 -11.18
CA ALA A 104 -21.01 -20.71 -12.12
C ALA A 104 -20.81 -21.41 -13.49
N ILE A 105 -19.57 -21.83 -13.79
CA ILE A 105 -19.19 -22.44 -15.09
C ILE A 105 -19.05 -23.97 -14.98
N GLY A 106 -18.89 -24.52 -13.77
CA GLY A 106 -18.78 -25.97 -13.50
C GLY A 106 -20.03 -26.56 -12.88
#